data_AF-A0A100XZU4-F1
#
_entry.id   AF-A0A100XZU4-F1
#
_cell.length_a   1.000
_cell.length_b   1.000
_cell.length_c   1.000
_cell.angle_alpha   90.00
_cell.angle_beta   90.00
_cell.angle_gamma   90.00
#
_symmetry.space_group_name_H-M   'P 1'
#
loop_
_entity.id
_entity.type
_entity.pdbx_description
1 polymer ?
#
loop_
_entity_poly.entity_id
_entity_poly.type
_entity_poly.pdbx_seq_one_letter_code
_entity_poly.pdbx_strand_id
1 'polypeptide(L)'
;MKLAGIDEAGRGPVIGPMAIAAVVVDERNVPTLEELGVKDSKKLTPKRRERLFDEIISLLDDYVVLELWPEEIDSREGTLNEFEVENFVKALNSLKVKPDVIYIDAADVKEARFGEDIGKRLDFKAEIIAEHKADDKFVPVSAASIIAKVTRDRAIEKLKEKYGEIGSGYPSDPRTRAFLENYYREHGEFPPIVRRSWKTLKKIEEKLKTEIETKKPPRKGQLSLEDFMKK
;
A
#
# COMPACT_ATOMS: atom_id res chain seq x y z
N MET A 1 -0.22 -30.14 6.64
CA MET A 1 -0.80 -29.56 5.39
C MET A 1 0.05 -28.39 4.92
N LYS A 2 -0.18 -27.89 3.70
CA LYS A 2 0.39 -26.62 3.22
C LYS A 2 -0.61 -25.49 3.49
N LEU A 3 -0.20 -24.50 4.26
CA LEU A 3 -1.03 -23.38 4.67
C LEU A 3 -0.53 -22.10 3.99
N ALA A 4 -1.43 -21.32 3.42
CA ALA A 4 -1.09 -20.03 2.84
C ALA A 4 -1.68 -18.87 3.63
N GLY A 5 -0.95 -17.77 3.63
CA GLY A 5 -1.45 -16.48 4.08
C GLY A 5 -1.24 -15.45 2.98
N ILE A 6 -2.15 -14.50 2.88
CA ILE A 6 -2.02 -13.37 1.96
C ILE A 6 -2.47 -12.09 2.64
N ASP A 7 -1.70 -11.03 2.45
CA ASP A 7 -1.96 -9.70 3.02
C ASP A 7 -1.31 -8.61 2.16
N GLU A 8 -1.75 -7.37 2.33
CA GLU A 8 -1.22 -6.20 1.62
C GLU A 8 -0.66 -5.12 2.55
N ALA A 9 0.26 -4.32 2.01
CA ALA A 9 0.78 -3.13 2.65
C ALA A 9 0.75 -1.94 1.70
N GLY A 10 0.41 -0.77 2.23
CA GLY A 10 0.37 0.45 1.44
C GLY A 10 -0.91 0.60 0.62
N ARG A 11 -2.06 0.18 1.15
CA ARG A 11 -3.35 0.46 0.52
C ARG A 11 -3.74 1.95 0.51
N GLY A 12 -3.53 2.66 1.62
CA GLY A 12 -3.93 4.08 1.79
C GLY A 12 -2.96 5.22 1.37
N PRO A 13 -1.63 5.04 1.25
CA PRO A 13 -0.69 6.09 0.85
C PRO A 13 -1.04 6.78 -0.46
N VAL A 14 -0.68 8.06 -0.57
CA VAL A 14 -0.72 8.81 -1.84
C VAL A 14 0.59 8.66 -2.62
N ILE A 15 1.69 8.30 -1.95
CA ILE A 15 3.01 8.05 -2.54
C ILE A 15 3.37 6.56 -2.46
N GLY A 16 3.95 6.05 -3.54
CA GLY A 16 4.60 4.75 -3.60
C GLY A 16 3.65 3.57 -3.84
N PRO A 17 4.22 2.36 -3.91
CA PRO A 17 3.48 1.17 -4.33
C PRO A 17 2.56 0.63 -3.23
N MET A 18 1.61 -0.21 -3.65
CA MET A 18 0.97 -1.20 -2.79
C MET A 18 1.74 -2.52 -2.96
N ALA A 19 2.13 -3.16 -1.86
CA ALA A 19 2.77 -4.46 -1.89
C ALA A 19 1.77 -5.53 -1.45
N ILE A 20 1.65 -6.63 -2.19
CA ILE A 20 0.87 -7.81 -1.81
C ILE A 20 1.83 -8.97 -1.66
N ALA A 21 1.71 -9.73 -0.57
CA ALA A 21 2.54 -10.91 -0.34
C ALA A 21 1.65 -12.12 -0.10
N ALA A 22 1.88 -13.19 -0.86
CA ALA A 22 1.34 -14.51 -0.60
C ALA A 22 2.46 -15.42 -0.12
N VAL A 23 2.23 -16.14 0.98
CA VAL A 23 3.22 -17.07 1.56
C VAL A 23 2.62 -18.46 1.64
N VAL A 24 3.47 -19.48 1.57
CA VAL A 24 3.10 -20.88 1.81
C VAL A 24 4.06 -21.47 2.83
N VAL A 25 3.50 -22.11 3.84
CA VAL A 25 4.26 -22.74 4.91
C VAL A 25 3.69 -24.11 5.21
N ASP A 26 4.59 -25.07 5.48
CA ASP A 26 4.21 -26.34 6.04
C ASP A 26 3.68 -26.14 7.46
N GLU A 27 2.54 -26.73 7.77
CA GLU A 27 1.92 -26.69 9.10
C GLU A 27 2.91 -27.02 10.24
N ARG A 28 3.92 -27.87 9.97
CA ARG A 28 4.98 -28.21 10.94
C ARG A 28 5.89 -27.03 11.31
N ASN A 29 6.04 -26.04 10.43
CA ASN A 29 6.87 -24.85 10.65
C ASN A 29 6.08 -23.68 11.29
N VAL A 30 4.76 -23.80 11.40
CA VAL A 30 3.91 -22.75 12.00
C VAL A 30 4.29 -22.44 13.45
N PRO A 31 4.53 -23.43 14.34
CA PRO A 31 4.96 -23.14 15.71
C PRO A 31 6.27 -22.34 15.76
N THR A 32 7.24 -22.67 14.89
CA THR A 32 8.50 -21.93 14.81
C THR A 32 8.27 -20.49 14.37
N LEU A 33 7.42 -20.24 13.37
CA LEU A 33 7.07 -18.88 12.97
C LEU A 33 6.37 -18.11 14.11
N GLU A 34 5.50 -18.77 14.88
CA GLU A 34 4.85 -18.16 16.03
C GLU A 34 5.86 -17.76 17.12
N GLU A 35 6.82 -18.62 17.42
CA GLU A 35 7.92 -18.37 18.37
C GLU A 35 8.82 -17.18 17.96
N LEU A 36 8.97 -16.91 16.66
CA LEU A 36 9.67 -15.71 16.18
C LEU A 36 8.93 -14.40 16.51
N GLY A 37 7.65 -14.49 16.89
CA GLY A 37 6.82 -13.35 17.28
C GLY A 37 6.16 -12.63 16.10
N VAL A 38 5.83 -13.36 15.03
CA VAL A 38 5.23 -12.75 13.82
C VAL A 38 3.87 -12.12 14.06
N LYS A 39 3.09 -12.58 15.05
CA LYS A 39 1.76 -12.03 15.39
C LYS A 39 1.81 -10.62 16.01
N ASP A 40 2.92 -10.24 16.64
CA ASP A 40 3.07 -8.89 17.23
C ASP A 40 3.63 -7.86 16.22
N SER A 41 3.57 -8.14 14.91
CA SER A 41 4.19 -7.37 13.83
C SER A 41 3.90 -5.87 13.86
N LYS A 42 2.68 -5.48 14.27
CA LYS A 42 2.23 -4.09 14.40
C LYS A 42 2.99 -3.30 15.47
N LYS A 43 3.53 -3.97 16.49
CA LYS A 43 4.35 -3.35 17.56
C LYS A 43 5.84 -3.33 17.22
N LEU A 44 6.25 -4.01 16.14
CA LEU A 44 7.66 -4.15 15.79
C LEU A 44 8.21 -2.88 15.15
N THR A 45 9.46 -2.58 15.50
CA THR A 45 10.23 -1.53 14.83
C THR A 45 10.58 -1.96 13.39
N PRO A 46 10.80 -1.01 12.46
CA PRO A 46 11.21 -1.34 11.09
C PRO A 46 12.44 -2.25 11.03
N LYS A 47 13.44 -2.00 11.88
CA LYS A 47 14.66 -2.81 11.98
C LYS A 47 14.39 -4.25 12.45
N ARG A 48 13.43 -4.45 13.36
CA ARG A 48 13.03 -5.80 13.79
C ARG A 48 12.24 -6.52 12.69
N ARG A 49 11.35 -5.83 11.97
CA ARG A 49 10.66 -6.40 10.81
C ARG A 49 11.61 -6.82 9.69
N GLU A 50 12.63 -6.01 9.39
CA GLU A 50 13.69 -6.37 8.42
C GLU A 50 14.39 -7.67 8.79
N ARG A 51 14.75 -7.87 10.07
CA ARG A 51 15.35 -9.14 10.53
C ARG A 51 14.38 -10.31 10.41
N LEU A 52 13.13 -10.11 10.85
CA LEU A 52 12.11 -11.14 10.75
C LEU A 52 11.80 -11.51 9.30
N PHE A 53 11.92 -10.58 8.35
CA PHE A 53 11.72 -10.89 6.94
C PHE A 53 12.63 -12.05 6.51
N ASP A 54 13.92 -11.98 6.79
CA ASP A 54 14.87 -13.02 6.39
C ASP A 54 14.62 -14.34 7.13
N GLU A 55 14.30 -14.27 8.43
CA GLU A 55 13.97 -15.44 9.25
C GLU A 55 12.68 -16.13 8.75
N ILE A 56 11.63 -15.36 8.44
CA ILE A 56 10.36 -15.87 7.89
C ILE A 56 10.61 -16.55 6.56
N ILE A 57 11.28 -15.87 5.62
CA ILE A 57 11.55 -16.40 4.27
C ILE A 57 12.27 -17.76 4.34
N SER A 58 13.18 -17.95 5.30
CA SER A 58 13.90 -19.22 5.47
C SER A 58 13.02 -20.41 5.91
N LEU A 59 11.83 -20.13 6.45
CA LEU A 59 10.89 -21.13 6.96
C LEU A 59 9.71 -21.40 6.01
N LEU A 60 9.52 -20.56 4.98
CA LEU A 60 8.47 -20.72 3.98
C LEU A 60 8.86 -21.80 2.96
N ASP A 61 7.86 -22.54 2.50
CA ASP A 61 8.02 -23.44 1.35
C ASP A 61 8.00 -22.67 0.03
N ASP A 62 7.24 -21.56 -0.02
CA ASP A 62 7.13 -20.69 -1.18
C ASP A 62 6.58 -19.32 -0.79
N TYR A 63 6.83 -18.31 -1.62
CA TYR A 63 6.22 -16.99 -1.48
C TYR A 63 6.24 -16.22 -2.79
N VAL A 64 5.28 -15.32 -2.94
CA VAL A 64 5.17 -14.37 -4.06
C VAL A 64 4.96 -12.99 -3.48
N VAL A 65 5.65 -12.00 -4.03
CA VAL A 65 5.43 -10.59 -3.71
C VAL A 65 5.16 -9.81 -4.98
N LEU A 66 4.07 -9.04 -4.99
CA LEU A 66 3.71 -8.11 -6.07
C LEU A 66 3.87 -6.69 -5.57
N GLU A 67 4.65 -5.87 -6.27
CA GLU A 67 4.77 -4.42 -6.04
C GLU A 67 3.96 -3.68 -7.11
N LEU A 68 2.78 -3.19 -6.75
CA LEU A 68 1.86 -2.47 -7.63
C LEU A 68 2.16 -0.98 -7.55
N TRP A 69 2.82 -0.44 -8.56
CA TRP A 69 3.26 0.95 -8.58
C TRP A 69 2.11 1.93 -8.85
N PRO A 70 2.26 3.22 -8.51
CA PRO A 70 1.19 4.20 -8.67
C PRO A 70 0.56 4.26 -10.06
N GLU A 71 1.36 4.07 -11.11
CA GLU A 71 0.88 4.00 -12.49
C GLU A 71 -0.11 2.84 -12.71
N GLU A 72 0.23 1.63 -12.22
CA GLU A 72 -0.64 0.45 -12.30
C GLU A 72 -1.92 0.63 -11.47
N ILE A 73 -1.80 1.24 -10.28
CA ILE A 73 -2.96 1.54 -9.42
C ILE A 73 -3.88 2.55 -10.10
N ASP A 74 -3.33 3.58 -10.75
CA ASP A 74 -4.13 4.59 -11.44
C ASP A 74 -4.73 4.08 -12.75
N SER A 75 -4.10 3.11 -13.41
CA SER A 75 -4.61 2.47 -14.62
C SER A 75 -5.60 1.33 -14.35
N ARG A 76 -5.93 1.05 -13.08
CA ARG A 76 -6.85 -0.04 -12.72
C ARG A 76 -8.23 0.15 -13.36
N GLU A 77 -8.85 -0.97 -13.72
CA GLU A 77 -10.27 -0.99 -14.05
C GLU A 77 -11.08 -1.22 -12.77
N GLY A 78 -12.11 -0.40 -12.55
CA GLY A 78 -12.98 -0.52 -11.39
C GLY A 78 -12.44 0.07 -10.07
N THR A 79 -12.89 -0.49 -8.97
CA THR A 79 -12.61 -0.02 -7.60
C THR A 79 -11.26 -0.52 -7.11
N LEU A 80 -10.74 0.12 -6.03
CA LEU A 80 -9.50 -0.34 -5.41
C LEU A 80 -9.65 -1.76 -4.81
N ASN A 81 -10.85 -2.11 -4.33
CA ASN A 81 -11.13 -3.46 -3.80
C ASN A 81 -11.07 -4.51 -4.90
N GLU A 82 -11.66 -4.25 -6.07
CA GLU A 82 -11.62 -5.19 -7.20
C GLU A 82 -10.19 -5.42 -7.70
N PHE A 83 -9.40 -4.34 -7.78
CA PHE A 83 -7.99 -4.40 -8.13
C PHE A 83 -7.15 -5.19 -7.10
N GLU A 84 -7.46 -5.03 -5.82
CA GLU A 84 -6.83 -5.78 -4.73
C GLU A 84 -7.16 -7.28 -4.84
N VAL A 85 -8.45 -7.64 -4.99
CA VAL A 85 -8.89 -9.03 -5.20
C VAL A 85 -8.22 -9.66 -6.42
N GLU A 86 -8.15 -8.92 -7.54
CA GLU A 86 -7.47 -9.40 -8.75
C GLU A 86 -6.00 -9.73 -8.49
N ASN A 87 -5.29 -8.86 -7.79
CA ASN A 87 -3.87 -9.07 -7.52
C ASN A 87 -3.63 -10.11 -6.41
N PHE A 88 -4.57 -10.29 -5.47
CA PHE A 88 -4.53 -11.41 -4.52
C PHE A 88 -4.60 -12.75 -5.27
N VAL A 89 -5.56 -12.89 -6.18
CA VAL A 89 -5.69 -14.07 -7.05
C VAL A 89 -4.42 -14.27 -7.88
N LYS A 90 -3.89 -13.20 -8.48
CA LYS A 90 -2.65 -13.25 -9.27
C LYS A 90 -1.46 -13.76 -8.44
N ALA A 91 -1.30 -13.27 -7.21
CA ALA A 91 -0.24 -13.71 -6.31
C ALA A 91 -0.40 -15.19 -5.94
N LEU A 92 -1.62 -15.62 -5.56
CA LEU A 92 -1.92 -17.01 -5.20
C LEU A 92 -1.71 -17.98 -6.37
N ASN A 93 -2.17 -17.62 -7.57
CA ASN A 93 -1.95 -18.45 -8.77
C ASN A 93 -0.46 -18.52 -9.17
N SER A 94 0.33 -17.51 -8.81
CA SER A 94 1.78 -17.48 -9.09
C SER A 94 2.61 -18.36 -8.13
N LEU A 95 2.03 -18.84 -7.03
CA LEU A 95 2.69 -19.78 -6.14
C LEU A 95 2.98 -21.10 -6.87
N LYS A 96 4.22 -21.57 -6.75
CA LYS A 96 4.68 -22.88 -7.23
C LYS A 96 4.19 -23.99 -6.31
N VAL A 97 4.19 -23.77 -5.00
CA VAL A 97 3.63 -24.70 -4.02
C VAL A 97 2.16 -24.34 -3.80
N LYS A 98 1.24 -25.21 -4.24
CA LYS A 98 -0.20 -24.96 -4.08
C LYS A 98 -0.62 -25.31 -2.64
N PRO A 99 -1.21 -24.35 -1.89
CA PRO A 99 -1.66 -24.60 -0.52
C PRO A 99 -2.95 -25.42 -0.48
N ASP A 100 -3.15 -26.14 0.62
CA ASP A 100 -4.40 -26.85 0.94
C ASP A 100 -5.44 -25.87 1.51
N VAL A 101 -4.99 -24.89 2.32
CA VAL A 101 -5.82 -23.89 3.00
C VAL A 101 -5.21 -22.50 2.81
N ILE A 102 -6.03 -21.51 2.50
CA ILE A 102 -5.64 -20.11 2.31
C ILE A 102 -6.36 -19.25 3.35
N TYR A 103 -5.59 -18.57 4.19
CA TYR A 103 -6.06 -17.59 5.15
C TYR A 103 -5.92 -16.17 4.57
N ILE A 104 -6.97 -15.35 4.74
CA ILE A 104 -7.03 -14.01 4.17
C ILE A 104 -7.57 -13.02 5.19
N ASP A 105 -6.92 -11.85 5.33
CA ASP A 105 -7.48 -10.75 6.12
C ASP A 105 -8.57 -10.02 5.32
N ALA A 106 -9.82 -10.19 5.74
CA ALA A 106 -10.93 -9.54 5.08
C ALA A 106 -11.00 -8.07 5.51
N ALA A 107 -10.69 -7.14 4.61
CA ALA A 107 -10.90 -5.70 4.84
C ALA A 107 -12.36 -5.24 4.62
N ASP A 108 -13.22 -6.11 4.03
CA ASP A 108 -14.59 -5.76 3.61
C ASP A 108 -15.67 -6.37 4.53
N VAL A 109 -16.82 -5.69 4.64
CA VAL A 109 -17.97 -5.98 5.52
C VAL A 109 -18.64 -7.34 5.21
N LYS A 110 -18.24 -8.02 4.13
CA LYS A 110 -18.79 -9.30 3.69
C LYS A 110 -17.69 -10.34 3.48
N GLU A 111 -17.11 -10.81 4.58
CA GLU A 111 -16.05 -11.84 4.66
C GLU A 111 -16.29 -13.02 3.69
N ALA A 112 -17.53 -13.56 3.69
CA ALA A 112 -17.89 -14.71 2.86
C ALA A 112 -17.80 -14.44 1.34
N ARG A 113 -18.18 -13.24 0.89
CA ARG A 113 -18.17 -12.91 -0.54
C ARG A 113 -16.74 -12.73 -1.06
N PHE A 114 -15.88 -12.13 -0.23
CA PHE A 114 -14.48 -11.92 -0.57
C PHE A 114 -13.74 -13.25 -0.77
N GLY A 115 -13.89 -14.19 0.16
CA GLY A 115 -13.30 -15.52 0.03
C GLY A 115 -13.87 -16.31 -1.15
N GLU A 116 -15.18 -16.23 -1.39
CA GLU A 116 -15.84 -16.92 -2.50
C GLU A 116 -15.38 -16.39 -3.87
N ASP A 117 -15.26 -15.08 -4.02
CA ASP A 117 -14.81 -14.43 -5.26
C ASP A 117 -13.36 -14.78 -5.59
N ILE A 118 -12.48 -14.87 -4.58
CA ILE A 118 -11.10 -15.34 -4.75
C ILE A 118 -11.11 -16.81 -5.17
N GLY A 119 -11.85 -17.67 -4.46
CA GLY A 119 -11.90 -19.11 -4.73
C GLY A 119 -12.36 -19.47 -6.13
N LYS A 120 -13.33 -18.73 -6.69
CA LYS A 120 -13.79 -18.92 -8.07
C LYS A 120 -12.75 -18.60 -9.14
N ARG A 121 -11.72 -17.81 -8.80
CA ARG A 121 -10.71 -17.30 -9.74
C ARG A 121 -9.35 -18.00 -9.58
N LEU A 122 -9.20 -18.91 -8.62
CA LEU A 122 -8.00 -19.72 -8.47
C LEU A 122 -7.91 -20.79 -9.56
N ASP A 123 -6.68 -21.08 -10.01
CA ASP A 123 -6.41 -22.17 -10.97
C ASP A 123 -6.22 -23.54 -10.30
N PHE A 124 -6.39 -23.60 -8.98
CA PHE A 124 -6.24 -24.77 -8.13
C PHE A 124 -7.32 -24.82 -7.04
N LYS A 125 -7.49 -25.99 -6.43
CA LYS A 125 -8.43 -26.16 -5.31
C LYS A 125 -7.72 -25.89 -3.99
N ALA A 126 -8.32 -25.05 -3.16
CA ALA A 126 -7.93 -24.83 -1.78
C ALA A 126 -9.16 -24.44 -0.96
N GLU A 127 -9.14 -24.74 0.34
CA GLU A 127 -10.10 -24.18 1.29
C GLU A 127 -9.73 -22.72 1.57
N ILE A 128 -10.71 -21.82 1.56
CA ILE A 128 -10.49 -20.39 1.83
C ILE A 128 -11.17 -20.01 3.13
N ILE A 129 -10.37 -19.45 4.04
CA ILE A 129 -10.80 -18.94 5.33
C ILE A 129 -10.51 -17.44 5.34
N ALA A 130 -11.55 -16.63 5.11
CA ALA A 130 -11.49 -15.19 5.17
C ALA A 130 -12.13 -14.71 6.47
N GLU A 131 -11.35 -14.03 7.32
CA GLU A 131 -11.82 -13.48 8.59
C GLU A 131 -11.27 -12.07 8.80
N HIS A 132 -12.02 -11.23 9.52
CA HIS A 132 -11.47 -9.98 10.03
C HIS A 132 -10.34 -10.23 11.04
N LYS A 133 -9.26 -9.44 10.90
CA LYS A 133 -8.04 -9.50 11.73
C LYS A 133 -7.38 -10.87 11.63
N ALA A 134 -7.37 -11.42 10.42
CA ALA A 134 -6.72 -12.70 10.17
C ALA A 134 -5.21 -12.62 10.49
N ASP A 135 -4.60 -11.45 10.33
CA ASP A 135 -3.20 -11.20 10.67
C ASP A 135 -2.88 -11.34 12.17
N ASP A 136 -3.85 -11.12 13.05
CA ASP A 136 -3.70 -11.33 14.50
C ASP A 136 -3.95 -12.80 14.90
N LYS A 137 -4.68 -13.56 14.07
CA LYS A 137 -5.13 -14.94 14.37
C LYS A 137 -4.25 -16.01 13.72
N PHE A 138 -3.95 -15.85 12.44
CA PHE A 138 -3.34 -16.86 11.59
C PHE A 138 -1.90 -16.48 11.24
N VAL A 139 -0.96 -17.29 11.73
CA VAL A 139 0.49 -17.12 11.53
C VAL A 139 0.89 -16.90 10.06
N PRO A 140 0.32 -17.63 9.07
CA PRO A 140 0.64 -17.38 7.66
C PRO A 140 0.28 -15.96 7.21
N VAL A 141 -0.85 -15.40 7.68
CA VAL A 141 -1.26 -14.03 7.34
C VAL A 141 -0.35 -13.02 8.01
N SER A 142 0.03 -13.24 9.28
CA SER A 142 1.01 -12.37 9.96
C SER A 142 2.35 -12.35 9.23
N ALA A 143 2.81 -13.49 8.71
CA ALA A 143 4.03 -13.61 7.93
C ALA A 143 3.93 -12.86 6.58
N ALA A 144 2.82 -13.03 5.85
CA ALA A 144 2.52 -12.27 4.64
C ALA A 144 2.52 -10.75 4.91
N SER A 145 1.89 -10.31 6.00
CA SER A 145 1.84 -8.91 6.41
C SER A 145 3.23 -8.30 6.61
N ILE A 146 4.12 -9.03 7.30
CA ILE A 146 5.51 -8.59 7.50
C ILE A 146 6.23 -8.47 6.15
N ILE A 147 6.11 -9.46 5.27
CA ILE A 147 6.74 -9.46 3.96
C ILE A 147 6.25 -8.29 3.10
N ALA A 148 4.93 -8.08 3.03
CA ALA A 148 4.34 -6.95 2.31
C ALA A 148 4.83 -5.61 2.89
N LYS A 149 4.82 -5.47 4.22
CA LYS A 149 5.22 -4.22 4.90
C LYS A 149 6.69 -3.89 4.69
N VAL A 150 7.58 -4.86 4.82
CA VAL A 150 9.02 -4.69 4.60
C VAL A 150 9.31 -4.37 3.15
N THR A 151 8.67 -5.06 2.20
CA THR A 151 8.80 -4.76 0.77
C THR A 151 8.41 -3.32 0.47
N ARG A 152 7.24 -2.88 0.97
CA ARG A 152 6.76 -1.51 0.81
C ARG A 152 7.69 -0.50 1.47
N ASP A 153 8.20 -0.77 2.67
CA ASP A 153 9.09 0.14 3.38
C ASP A 153 10.43 0.29 2.64
N ARG A 154 10.99 -0.81 2.10
CA ARG A 154 12.16 -0.78 1.20
C ARG A 154 11.91 0.06 -0.05
N ALA A 155 10.72 -0.05 -0.65
CA ALA A 155 10.35 0.77 -1.81
C ALA A 155 10.30 2.27 -1.46
N ILE A 156 9.73 2.64 -0.32
CA ILE A 156 9.72 4.04 0.13
C ILE A 156 11.13 4.55 0.44
N GLU A 157 12.00 3.74 1.03
CA GLU A 157 13.37 4.16 1.31
C GLU A 157 14.15 4.44 0.02
N LYS A 158 14.01 3.59 -1.00
CA LYS A 158 14.55 3.86 -2.36
C LYS A 158 14.00 5.14 -2.96
N LEU A 159 12.73 5.47 -2.72
CA LEU A 159 12.17 6.74 -3.17
C LEU A 159 12.77 7.93 -2.42
N LYS A 160 13.07 7.80 -1.13
CA LYS A 160 13.74 8.85 -0.36
C LYS A 160 15.15 9.12 -0.82
N GLU A 161 15.89 8.08 -1.22
CA GLU A 161 17.22 8.24 -1.81
C GLU A 161 17.18 9.12 -3.07
N LYS A 162 16.10 9.02 -3.85
CA LYS A 162 15.93 9.77 -5.10
C LYS A 162 15.28 11.15 -4.93
N TYR A 163 14.29 11.29 -4.07
CA TYR A 163 13.45 12.50 -3.94
C TYR A 163 13.67 13.27 -2.61
N GLY A 164 14.54 12.78 -1.74
CA GLY A 164 14.75 13.34 -0.40
C GLY A 164 13.67 12.90 0.60
N GLU A 165 13.45 13.69 1.65
CA GLU A 165 12.43 13.38 2.65
C GLU A 165 11.01 13.54 2.09
N ILE A 166 10.36 12.40 1.80
CA ILE A 166 8.98 12.32 1.29
C ILE A 166 7.95 11.95 2.39
N GLY A 167 8.39 11.79 3.63
CA GLY A 167 7.57 11.31 4.74
C GLY A 167 7.24 9.83 4.64
N SER A 168 6.17 9.42 5.30
CA SER A 168 5.65 8.05 5.22
C SER A 168 4.91 7.75 3.92
N GLY A 169 4.60 8.74 3.09
CA GLY A 169 3.74 8.62 1.91
C GLY A 169 2.24 8.65 2.19
N TYR A 170 1.83 8.64 3.46
CA TYR A 170 0.42 8.79 3.83
C TYR A 170 -0.04 10.26 3.80
N PRO A 171 -1.28 10.55 3.38
CA PRO A 171 -1.85 11.90 3.45
C PRO A 171 -1.95 12.49 4.85
N SER A 172 -1.92 11.68 5.91
CA SER A 172 -1.95 12.14 7.29
C SER A 172 -0.59 12.63 7.79
N ASP A 173 0.50 12.27 7.13
CA ASP A 173 1.85 12.68 7.52
C ASP A 173 2.14 14.09 6.99
N PRO A 174 2.43 15.06 7.88
CA PRO A 174 2.75 16.42 7.47
C PRO A 174 3.94 16.53 6.52
N ARG A 175 4.93 15.63 6.64
CA ARG A 175 6.12 15.61 5.76
C ARG A 175 5.74 15.24 4.34
N THR A 176 4.85 14.25 4.16
CA THR A 176 4.31 13.87 2.86
C THR A 176 3.60 15.05 2.19
N ARG A 177 2.76 15.77 2.95
CA ARG A 177 2.06 16.95 2.41
C ARG A 177 3.03 18.06 2.02
N ALA A 178 3.99 18.36 2.89
CA ALA A 178 5.01 19.37 2.64
C ALA A 178 5.81 19.04 1.37
N PHE A 179 6.26 17.79 1.23
CA PHE A 179 6.95 17.31 0.02
C PHE A 179 6.11 17.54 -1.24
N LEU A 180 4.85 17.08 -1.26
CA LEU A 180 3.97 17.19 -2.43
C LEU A 180 3.67 18.66 -2.78
N GLU A 181 3.42 19.50 -1.78
CA GLU A 181 3.17 20.92 -2.00
C GLU A 181 4.41 21.64 -2.55
N ASN A 182 5.59 21.37 -2.00
CA ASN A 182 6.84 21.98 -2.44
C ASN A 182 7.22 21.55 -3.85
N TYR A 183 7.12 20.24 -4.13
CA TYR A 183 7.41 19.71 -5.46
C TYR A 183 6.49 20.36 -6.52
N TYR A 184 5.18 20.47 -6.23
CA TYR A 184 4.23 21.11 -7.14
C TYR A 184 4.50 22.61 -7.33
N ARG A 185 4.87 23.35 -6.27
CA ARG A 185 5.26 24.77 -6.39
C ARG A 185 6.49 24.96 -7.27
N GLU A 186 7.44 24.04 -7.21
CA GLU A 186 8.71 24.13 -7.96
C GLU A 186 8.57 23.66 -9.41
N HIS A 187 7.85 22.58 -9.66
CA HIS A 187 7.79 21.92 -10.96
C HIS A 187 6.48 22.18 -11.73
N GLY A 188 5.44 22.68 -11.06
CA GLY A 188 4.11 22.86 -11.65
C GLY A 188 3.31 21.57 -11.83
N GLU A 189 3.85 20.42 -11.42
CA GLU A 189 3.22 19.11 -11.48
C GLU A 189 3.61 18.24 -10.29
N PHE A 190 2.93 17.10 -10.11
CA PHE A 190 3.31 16.12 -9.08
C PHE A 190 4.32 15.09 -9.60
N PRO A 191 5.20 14.54 -8.75
CA PRO A 191 6.21 13.58 -9.17
C PRO A 191 5.57 12.25 -9.60
N PRO A 192 6.23 11.44 -10.45
CA PRO A 192 5.67 10.19 -10.99
C PRO A 192 5.53 9.06 -9.95
N ILE A 193 5.77 9.34 -8.67
CA ILE A 193 5.67 8.40 -7.54
C ILE A 193 4.33 8.51 -6.80
N VAL A 194 3.41 9.34 -7.31
CA VAL A 194 2.11 9.62 -6.69
C VAL A 194 0.98 8.86 -7.36
N ARG A 195 -0.04 8.51 -6.58
CA ARG A 195 -1.29 7.93 -7.08
C ARG A 195 -2.25 9.05 -7.41
N ARG A 196 -2.34 9.42 -8.68
CA ARG A 196 -3.10 10.56 -9.22
C ARG A 196 -4.59 10.47 -8.88
N SER A 197 -5.13 9.27 -8.74
CA SER A 197 -6.53 9.05 -8.35
C SER A 197 -6.84 9.41 -6.88
N TRP A 198 -5.84 9.72 -6.04
CA TRP A 198 -6.06 10.09 -4.63
C TRP A 198 -6.57 11.53 -4.49
N LYS A 199 -7.68 11.70 -3.78
CA LYS A 199 -8.32 12.99 -3.49
C LYS A 199 -7.38 14.03 -2.86
N THR A 200 -6.33 13.60 -2.16
CA THR A 200 -5.32 14.47 -1.55
C THR A 200 -4.62 15.35 -2.59
N LEU A 201 -4.28 14.81 -3.77
CA LEU A 201 -3.57 15.55 -4.80
C LEU A 201 -4.44 16.66 -5.39
N LYS A 202 -5.71 16.34 -5.69
CA LYS A 202 -6.68 17.34 -6.16
C LYS A 202 -6.83 18.50 -5.18
N LYS A 203 -6.92 18.21 -3.87
CA LYS A 203 -7.00 19.24 -2.82
C LYS A 203 -5.74 20.11 -2.74
N ILE A 204 -4.56 19.50 -2.89
CA ILE A 204 -3.28 20.22 -2.93
C ILE A 204 -3.24 21.13 -4.15
N GLU A 205 -3.58 20.60 -5.32
CA GLU A 205 -3.58 21.36 -6.57
C GLU A 205 -4.55 22.56 -6.53
N GLU A 206 -5.78 22.36 -6.07
CA GLU A 206 -6.78 23.43 -5.92
C GLU A 206 -6.29 24.53 -4.96
N LYS A 207 -5.72 24.15 -3.82
CA LYS A 207 -5.14 25.07 -2.84
C LYS A 207 -4.01 25.90 -3.47
N LEU A 208 -3.07 25.25 -4.14
CA LEU A 208 -1.89 25.91 -4.69
C LEU A 208 -2.22 26.80 -5.90
N LYS A 209 -3.15 26.40 -6.76
CA LYS A 209 -3.63 27.28 -7.85
C LYS A 209 -4.24 28.57 -7.30
N THR A 210 -5.04 28.47 -6.24
CA THR A 210 -5.64 29.63 -5.55
C THR A 210 -4.56 30.54 -4.93
N GLU A 211 -3.53 29.96 -4.30
CA GLU A 211 -2.39 30.73 -3.74
C GLU A 211 -1.58 31.47 -4.83
N ILE A 212 -1.39 30.83 -5.99
CA ILE A 212 -0.64 31.43 -7.10
C ILE A 212 -1.45 32.55 -7.77
N GLU A 213 -2.77 32.38 -7.93
CA GLU A 213 -3.63 33.40 -8.51
C GLU A 213 -3.75 34.65 -7.62
N THR A 214 -3.84 34.47 -6.31
CA THR A 214 -3.94 35.58 -5.34
C THR A 214 -2.63 36.35 -5.16
N LYS A 215 -1.48 35.75 -5.46
CA LYS A 215 -0.15 36.39 -5.40
C LYS A 215 0.29 37.06 -6.72
N LYS A 216 -0.49 36.95 -7.81
CA LYS A 216 -0.16 37.67 -9.06
C LYS A 216 -0.33 39.19 -8.83
N PRO A 217 0.65 40.03 -9.23
CA PRO A 217 0.47 41.48 -9.18
C PRO A 217 -0.75 41.89 -10.03
N PRO A 218 -1.45 42.98 -9.66
CA PRO A 218 -2.60 43.44 -10.44
C PRO A 218 -2.19 43.63 -11.90
N ARG A 219 -3.05 43.20 -12.83
CA ARG A 219 -2.81 43.38 -14.26
C ARG A 219 -2.58 44.86 -14.52
N LYS A 220 -1.45 45.22 -15.19
CA LYS A 220 -1.17 46.59 -15.62
C LYS A 220 -2.42 47.15 -16.34
N GLY A 221 -3.10 48.10 -15.69
CA GLY A 221 -4.32 48.74 -16.21
C GLY A 221 -5.52 48.80 -15.25
N GLN A 222 -5.51 48.08 -14.11
CA GLN A 222 -6.53 48.28 -13.06
C GLN A 222 -6.03 49.30 -12.03
N LEU A 223 -6.68 50.47 -11.98
CA LEU A 223 -6.53 51.43 -10.88
C LEU A 223 -6.92 50.75 -9.57
N SER A 224 -6.13 50.94 -8.51
CA SER A 224 -6.53 50.47 -7.18
C SER A 224 -7.76 51.24 -6.71
N LEU A 225 -8.56 50.64 -5.81
CA LEU A 225 -9.72 51.34 -5.21
C LEU A 225 -9.31 52.65 -4.53
N GLU A 226 -8.11 52.67 -3.95
CA GLU A 226 -7.51 53.86 -3.35
C GLU A 226 -7.16 54.94 -4.39
N ASP A 227 -6.74 54.55 -5.60
CA ASP A 227 -6.48 55.49 -6.71
C ASP A 227 -7.78 56.03 -7.32
N PHE A 228 -8.87 55.26 -7.29
CA PHE A 228 -10.19 55.70 -7.74
C PHE A 228 -10.83 56.68 -6.77
N MET A 229 -10.66 56.47 -5.46
CA MET A 229 -11.23 57.32 -4.41
C MET A 229 -10.49 58.64 -4.19
N LYS A 230 -9.31 58.82 -4.81
CA LYS A 230 -8.51 60.06 -4.73
C LYS A 230 -8.71 61.03 -5.90
N LYS A 231 -9.58 60.73 -6.86
CA LYS A 231 -10.01 61.65 -7.93
C LYS A 231 -11.42 62.17 -7.65
#